data_AF-A0A1Z2TK59-F1
#
_entry.id   AF-A0A1Z2TK59-F1
#
_cell.length_a   1.000
_cell.length_b   1.000
_cell.length_c   1.000
_cell.angle_alpha   90.00
_cell.angle_beta   90.00
_cell.angle_gamma   90.00
#
_symmetry.space_group_name_H-M   'P 1'
#
loop_
_entity.id
_entity.type
_entity.pdbx_description
1 polymer ?
#
loop_
_entity_poly.entity_id
_entity_poly.type
_entity_poly.pdbx_seq_one_letter_code
_entity_poly.pdbx_strand_id
1 'polypeptide(L)'
;MKSRSLALFLVLVVLMGVVASGCLGGGGEEKTSPSETYQESSGETHETSSSPSGGGESGVSTWMTPWDAYNPVQINGQSYYINYIKYTFTVKSSEGERSYEVIKQRGYVKAHIYSDDNGKKDLGEYNLFAYYGKITPLNDPDMNGPLEYLILIKERTKDTDAYFLTPFPDFGAMMSGTTAVIEASYGGNYFYWSNPAAIGKYSELPYTEGDFETIMGGISGSTIQGWMAMVSSAAWSGLEEHDLSKPDEYSFSFMGIGYNYKIEPDGTVSFGGKSFKVSNVEWSWTFGNVKGQGKAKIAPELPIPVETEGTFSQMGGESYYSKLNLEDLKLSKEFEGINVEIEQSTSPGETGTSTETQTETPTSTETPGEGLSDNWQLAWDASKPITINGEEYVVKEVTFDADYHVSGGSHVRMLIRKGYYETKLNGEDVYALYAILNIGGETYNYTVYVEPDYLDEYTSGILWVPAVYDMINGPDWVKIEVTGPSCHYSMDDSGNMEGDYNCGYISDDFQQYNMVWSYPTGFYGGIYGDVLTYVTLTSNGQGYTVEPGDDVSLAGMEFKTYRVTWNGVVQGGLAQANGGTIVAPELPFPVEVTASLTMPGGGAIYVHAKLIDIKLEEAS
;
A
#
# COMPACT_ATOMS: atom_id res chain seq x y z
N MET A 1 -11.33 25.65 -13.29
CA MET A 1 -11.23 24.20 -13.62
C MET A 1 -9.93 23.97 -14.38
N LYS A 2 -9.17 22.91 -14.03
CA LYS A 2 -7.81 22.51 -14.48
C LYS A 2 -6.60 22.81 -13.55
N SER A 3 -6.77 22.86 -12.23
CA SER A 3 -5.66 22.69 -11.26
C SER A 3 -5.56 21.26 -10.68
N ARG A 4 -6.65 20.49 -10.75
CA ARG A 4 -6.72 19.08 -10.27
C ARG A 4 -5.83 18.08 -11.02
N SER A 5 -5.16 18.48 -12.11
CA SER A 5 -4.36 17.59 -12.96
C SER A 5 -2.88 17.54 -12.61
N LEU A 6 -2.38 18.45 -11.75
CA LEU A 6 -0.94 18.55 -11.45
C LEU A 6 -0.53 17.67 -10.27
N ALA A 7 -1.34 17.64 -9.21
CA ALA A 7 -1.12 16.76 -8.04
C ALA A 7 -1.25 15.27 -8.40
N LEU A 8 -2.26 14.93 -9.22
CA LEU A 8 -2.44 13.57 -9.73
C LEU A 8 -1.26 13.11 -10.60
N PHE A 9 -0.62 14.03 -11.34
CA PHE A 9 0.53 13.72 -12.18
C PHE A 9 1.82 13.56 -11.36
N LEU A 10 1.98 14.31 -10.27
CA LEU A 10 3.11 14.19 -9.36
C LEU A 10 3.06 12.89 -8.55
N VAL A 11 1.86 12.47 -8.12
CA VAL A 11 1.68 11.17 -7.44
C VAL A 11 1.80 10.00 -8.44
N LEU A 12 1.30 10.12 -9.68
CA LEU A 12 1.51 9.09 -10.71
C LEU A 12 2.99 8.90 -11.09
N VAL A 13 3.78 9.99 -11.09
CA VAL A 13 5.23 9.93 -11.38
C VAL A 13 6.01 9.28 -10.22
N VAL A 14 5.53 9.40 -8.98
CA VAL A 14 6.10 8.70 -7.82
C VAL A 14 5.75 7.20 -7.84
N LEU A 15 4.54 6.84 -8.29
CA LEU A 15 4.07 5.45 -8.35
C LEU A 15 4.69 4.62 -9.49
N MET A 16 4.99 5.23 -10.64
CA MET A 16 5.60 4.50 -11.77
C MET A 16 7.14 4.35 -11.67
N GLY A 17 7.79 4.99 -10.69
CA GLY A 17 9.26 5.05 -10.59
C GLY A 17 9.94 3.90 -9.83
N VAL A 18 9.19 3.03 -9.14
CA VAL A 18 9.76 2.10 -8.14
C VAL A 18 9.95 0.65 -8.67
N VAL A 19 9.68 0.37 -9.96
CA VAL A 19 9.73 -1.02 -10.48
C VAL A 19 10.95 -1.31 -11.38
N ALA A 20 12.02 -0.52 -11.33
CA ALA A 20 13.18 -0.76 -12.21
C ALA A 20 14.55 -0.58 -11.53
N SER A 21 14.78 -1.18 -10.36
CA SER A 21 16.14 -1.49 -9.88
C SER A 21 16.17 -2.39 -8.63
N GLY A 22 15.58 -3.59 -8.70
CA GLY A 22 15.66 -4.51 -7.55
C GLY A 22 15.23 -5.96 -7.74
N CYS A 23 15.04 -6.45 -8.96
CA CYS A 23 14.75 -7.87 -9.20
C CYS A 23 15.92 -8.52 -9.95
N LEU A 24 16.94 -8.91 -9.20
CA LEU A 24 17.99 -9.83 -9.62
C LEU A 24 18.13 -10.89 -8.51
N GLY A 25 17.61 -12.10 -8.76
CA GLY A 25 18.03 -13.32 -8.05
C GLY A 25 17.00 -14.02 -7.16
N GLY A 26 16.47 -15.17 -7.63
CA GLY A 26 15.79 -16.18 -6.80
C GLY A 26 14.95 -17.16 -7.63
N GLY A 27 15.57 -18.19 -8.19
CA GLY A 27 14.94 -19.14 -9.13
C GLY A 27 14.21 -20.34 -8.49
N GLY A 28 13.33 -20.95 -9.30
CA GLY A 28 12.72 -22.26 -9.12
C GLY A 28 12.21 -22.77 -10.49
N GLU A 29 12.61 -23.99 -10.86
CA GLU A 29 12.54 -24.59 -12.20
C GLU A 29 11.13 -25.05 -12.65
N GLU A 30 10.85 -25.02 -13.98
CA GLU A 30 10.34 -26.22 -14.69
C GLU A 30 10.55 -26.18 -16.23
N LYS A 31 11.52 -27.00 -16.68
CA LYS A 31 11.63 -27.87 -17.88
C LYS A 31 10.96 -27.49 -19.22
N THR A 32 11.80 -27.35 -20.26
CA THR A 32 11.84 -28.32 -21.39
C THR A 32 13.16 -28.24 -22.17
N SER A 33 13.75 -29.42 -22.44
CA SER A 33 15.04 -29.67 -23.10
C SER A 33 14.83 -29.94 -24.63
N PRO A 34 15.87 -29.94 -25.50
CA PRO A 34 16.77 -31.11 -25.56
C PRO A 34 18.26 -30.89 -25.95
N SER A 35 19.08 -31.81 -25.41
CA SER A 35 20.24 -32.53 -26.03
C SER A 35 21.50 -31.72 -26.42
N GLU A 36 22.75 -32.09 -26.07
CA GLU A 36 23.40 -33.41 -26.08
C GLU A 36 24.61 -33.53 -25.10
N THR A 37 24.70 -34.71 -24.46
CA THR A 37 25.89 -35.56 -24.16
C THR A 37 27.03 -35.08 -23.23
N TYR A 38 27.18 -35.70 -22.05
CA TYR A 38 28.24 -36.70 -21.71
C TYR A 38 28.08 -37.30 -20.29
N GLN A 39 28.33 -38.61 -20.18
CA GLN A 39 28.31 -39.53 -19.01
C GLN A 39 29.34 -39.16 -17.92
N GLU A 40 28.97 -39.12 -16.63
CA GLU A 40 28.87 -40.20 -15.61
C GLU A 40 30.20 -40.51 -14.87
N SER A 41 30.27 -40.21 -13.56
CA SER A 41 30.71 -41.15 -12.51
C SER A 41 30.71 -40.52 -11.10
N SER A 42 29.85 -41.09 -10.24
CA SER A 42 30.04 -41.49 -8.83
C SER A 42 30.45 -40.48 -7.74
N GLY A 43 29.61 -40.37 -6.70
CA GLY A 43 30.08 -40.32 -5.30
C GLY A 43 29.40 -39.30 -4.36
N GLU A 44 28.37 -39.77 -3.64
CA GLU A 44 27.87 -39.34 -2.31
C GLU A 44 27.93 -37.85 -1.90
N THR A 45 26.76 -37.20 -1.83
CA THR A 45 26.55 -35.91 -1.16
C THR A 45 25.96 -36.15 0.24
N HIS A 46 26.74 -35.88 1.29
CA HIS A 46 26.22 -35.58 2.62
C HIS A 46 26.02 -34.07 2.70
N GLU A 47 24.76 -33.62 2.73
CA GLU A 47 24.43 -32.22 3.03
C GLU A 47 24.77 -31.93 4.49
N THR A 48 25.74 -31.05 4.71
CA THR A 48 25.92 -30.38 6.00
C THR A 48 25.64 -28.91 5.78
N SER A 49 24.50 -28.46 6.30
CA SER A 49 24.16 -27.05 6.47
C SER A 49 25.22 -26.40 7.37
N SER A 50 25.97 -25.46 6.83
CA SER A 50 26.89 -24.61 7.58
C SER A 50 26.52 -23.14 7.42
N SER A 51 25.87 -22.61 8.45
CA SER A 51 25.85 -21.18 8.75
C SER A 51 27.28 -20.64 8.82
N PRO A 52 27.60 -19.45 8.28
CA PRO A 52 28.93 -18.89 8.43
C PRO A 52 29.05 -18.21 9.80
N SER A 53 29.64 -18.93 10.76
CA SER A 53 30.22 -18.36 11.98
C SER A 53 31.65 -17.87 11.70
N GLY A 54 31.95 -16.63 12.09
CA GLY A 54 33.13 -15.89 11.64
C GLY A 54 34.51 -16.29 12.20
N GLY A 55 35.53 -15.71 11.55
CA GLY A 55 36.91 -15.63 12.03
C GLY A 55 37.89 -15.08 10.98
N GLY A 56 38.33 -13.81 11.14
CA GLY A 56 39.63 -13.29 10.71
C GLY A 56 39.87 -12.94 9.23
N GLU A 57 39.76 -11.64 8.91
CA GLU A 57 40.33 -10.88 7.78
C GLU A 57 40.00 -11.31 6.32
N SER A 58 39.53 -10.32 5.54
CA SER A 58 39.19 -10.32 4.10
C SER A 58 37.77 -10.73 3.67
N GLY A 59 36.75 -10.34 4.44
CA GLY A 59 35.41 -10.24 3.89
C GLY A 59 35.38 -9.22 2.75
N VAL A 60 34.86 -9.63 1.59
CA VAL A 60 34.61 -8.72 0.45
C VAL A 60 33.67 -7.62 0.91
N SER A 61 34.07 -6.35 0.71
CA SER A 61 33.33 -5.19 1.19
C SER A 61 32.52 -4.59 0.04
N THR A 62 31.38 -5.18 -0.28
CA THR A 62 30.48 -4.72 -1.34
C THR A 62 29.34 -3.87 -0.80
N TRP A 63 28.77 -3.02 -1.65
CA TRP A 63 27.64 -2.16 -1.30
C TRP A 63 26.32 -2.82 -1.72
N MET A 64 25.90 -3.86 -0.99
CA MET A 64 24.84 -4.78 -1.42
C MET A 64 23.42 -4.24 -1.30
N THR A 65 23.19 -3.29 -0.38
CA THR A 65 21.83 -2.83 -0.06
C THR A 65 21.76 -1.30 -0.04
N PRO A 66 22.01 -0.63 -1.18
CA PRO A 66 21.92 0.82 -1.25
C PRO A 66 20.49 1.27 -0.92
N TRP A 67 20.40 2.33 -0.12
CA TRP A 67 19.16 2.95 0.35
C TRP A 67 18.25 2.05 1.20
N ASP A 68 18.72 0.88 1.63
CA ASP A 68 17.99 0.01 2.56
C ASP A 68 18.01 0.57 3.98
N ALA A 69 16.91 1.18 4.38
CA ALA A 69 16.70 1.64 5.75
C ALA A 69 16.07 0.57 6.65
N TYR A 70 15.55 -0.53 6.09
CA TYR A 70 14.78 -1.52 6.83
C TYR A 70 15.68 -2.51 7.55
N ASN A 71 16.72 -3.00 6.89
CA ASN A 71 17.62 -3.94 7.54
C ASN A 71 18.66 -3.21 8.40
N PRO A 72 19.03 -3.78 9.57
CA PRO A 72 20.09 -3.20 10.39
C PRO A 72 21.45 -3.38 9.70
N VAL A 73 22.33 -2.38 9.85
CA VAL A 73 23.71 -2.45 9.37
C VAL A 73 24.57 -3.31 10.30
N GLN A 74 25.49 -4.07 9.72
CA GLN A 74 26.43 -4.92 10.45
C GLN A 74 27.74 -4.19 10.69
N ILE A 75 28.07 -3.94 11.96
CA ILE A 75 29.32 -3.27 12.33
C ILE A 75 30.01 -4.09 13.40
N ASN A 76 31.19 -4.62 13.08
CA ASN A 76 31.98 -5.47 13.97
C ASN A 76 31.19 -6.68 14.53
N GLY A 77 30.34 -7.29 13.69
CA GLY A 77 29.50 -8.43 14.06
C GLY A 77 28.30 -8.10 14.96
N GLN A 78 27.93 -6.82 15.06
CA GLN A 78 26.74 -6.37 15.77
C GLN A 78 25.80 -5.63 14.82
N SER A 79 24.50 -5.89 14.97
CA SER A 79 23.42 -5.24 14.23
C SER A 79 23.08 -3.87 14.82
N TYR A 80 22.93 -2.85 13.97
CA TYR A 80 22.48 -1.52 14.36
C TYR A 80 21.45 -0.96 13.38
N TYR A 81 20.41 -0.32 13.90
CA TYR A 81 19.47 0.47 13.11
C TYR A 81 19.95 1.92 12.99
N ILE A 82 19.80 2.50 11.80
CA ILE A 82 19.96 3.94 11.60
C ILE A 82 18.69 4.62 12.11
N ASN A 83 18.76 5.42 13.17
CA ASN A 83 17.58 6.06 13.76
C ASN A 83 17.58 7.60 13.62
N TYR A 84 18.69 8.16 13.16
CA TYR A 84 18.87 9.58 12.93
C TYR A 84 19.80 9.79 11.76
N ILE A 85 19.46 10.71 10.87
CA ILE A 85 20.36 11.20 9.81
C ILE A 85 20.22 12.70 9.65
N LYS A 86 21.32 13.33 9.28
CA LYS A 86 21.38 14.73 8.87
C LYS A 86 22.25 14.83 7.62
N TYR A 87 21.73 15.45 6.56
CA TYR A 87 22.53 15.77 5.38
C TYR A 87 22.19 17.14 4.80
N THR A 88 23.13 17.66 4.04
CA THR A 88 22.90 18.77 3.12
C THR A 88 22.58 18.21 1.74
N PHE A 89 21.46 18.63 1.16
CA PHE A 89 21.06 18.28 -0.20
C PHE A 89 21.07 19.53 -1.07
N THR A 90 21.59 19.45 -2.29
CA THR A 90 21.67 20.55 -3.26
C THR A 90 21.21 20.07 -4.62
N VAL A 91 20.34 20.84 -5.28
CA VAL A 91 19.89 20.62 -6.64
C VAL A 91 20.10 21.88 -7.45
N LYS A 92 20.58 21.72 -8.68
CA LYS A 92 20.69 22.79 -9.66
C LYS A 92 20.01 22.40 -10.95
N SER A 93 19.08 23.24 -11.40
CA SER A 93 18.33 23.10 -12.64
C SER A 93 18.44 24.38 -13.49
N SER A 94 17.63 24.47 -14.54
CA SER A 94 17.43 25.70 -15.34
C SER A 94 16.90 26.88 -14.50
N GLU A 95 16.25 26.60 -13.38
CA GLU A 95 15.63 27.60 -12.48
C GLU A 95 16.62 28.19 -11.47
N GLY A 96 17.78 27.55 -11.27
CA GLY A 96 18.78 27.97 -10.29
C GLY A 96 19.31 26.83 -9.45
N GLU A 97 20.11 27.19 -8.44
CA GLU A 97 20.64 26.27 -7.42
C GLU A 97 19.86 26.47 -6.12
N ARG A 98 19.42 25.35 -5.54
CA ARG A 98 18.68 25.28 -4.27
C ARG A 98 19.33 24.23 -3.39
N SER A 99 19.33 24.45 -2.09
CA SER A 99 19.96 23.58 -1.10
C SER A 99 19.21 23.61 0.20
N TYR A 100 19.27 22.50 0.91
CA TYR A 100 18.45 22.18 2.06
C TYR A 100 19.29 21.44 3.10
N GLU A 101 19.09 21.79 4.36
CA GLU A 101 19.45 20.92 5.48
C GLU A 101 18.26 20.01 5.74
N VAL A 102 18.49 18.71 5.77
CA VAL A 102 17.44 17.72 6.08
C VAL A 102 17.87 16.92 7.30
N ILE A 103 16.97 16.87 8.28
CA ILE A 103 17.10 16.03 9.46
C ILE A 103 15.97 15.02 9.42
N LYS A 104 16.28 13.75 9.68
CA LYS A 104 15.27 12.71 9.89
C LYS A 104 15.57 11.89 11.13
N GLN A 105 14.51 11.50 11.83
CA GLN A 105 14.56 10.66 13.02
C GLN A 105 13.44 9.64 12.98
N ARG A 106 13.69 8.46 13.55
CA ARG A 106 12.64 7.45 13.72
C ARG A 106 12.81 6.66 15.02
N GLY A 107 11.68 6.25 15.58
CA GLY A 107 11.60 5.55 16.87
C GLY A 107 10.17 5.53 17.37
N TYR A 108 9.94 5.29 18.65
CA TYR A 108 8.59 5.22 19.19
C TYR A 108 8.14 6.55 19.81
N VAL A 109 6.85 6.86 19.68
CA VAL A 109 6.20 7.98 20.38
C VAL A 109 4.83 7.56 20.87
N LYS A 110 4.37 8.22 21.93
CA LYS A 110 2.98 8.13 22.37
C LYS A 110 2.18 9.28 21.77
N ALA A 111 1.05 8.96 21.15
CA ALA A 111 0.19 9.96 20.54
C ALA A 111 -1.29 9.62 20.71
N HIS A 112 -2.08 10.66 20.95
CA HIS A 112 -3.53 10.57 20.86
C HIS A 112 -3.99 10.46 19.41
N ILE A 113 -4.95 9.57 19.16
CA ILE A 113 -5.64 9.43 17.88
C ILE A 113 -7.03 10.06 17.99
N TYR A 114 -7.41 10.84 16.98
CA TYR A 114 -8.72 11.48 16.95
C TYR A 114 -9.60 10.95 15.81
N SER A 115 -10.91 10.97 16.02
CA SER A 115 -11.91 10.81 14.95
C SER A 115 -12.73 12.07 14.75
N ASP A 116 -13.35 12.18 13.58
CA ASP A 116 -14.36 13.18 13.32
C ASP A 116 -15.75 12.63 13.67
N ASP A 117 -16.33 13.16 14.74
CA ASP A 117 -17.72 12.91 15.16
C ASP A 117 -18.45 14.25 15.28
N ASN A 118 -18.58 14.94 14.15
CA ASN A 118 -19.00 16.35 14.07
C ASN A 118 -18.06 17.28 14.85
N GLY A 119 -16.77 16.96 14.85
CA GLY A 119 -15.75 17.58 15.69
C GLY A 119 -14.70 16.58 16.17
N LYS A 120 -13.64 17.12 16.79
CA LYS A 120 -12.50 16.34 17.30
C LYS A 120 -12.91 15.48 18.49
N LYS A 121 -12.96 14.15 18.30
CA LYS A 121 -13.19 13.16 19.36
C LYS A 121 -11.89 12.41 19.65
N ASP A 122 -11.48 12.40 20.91
CA ASP A 122 -10.29 11.68 21.36
C ASP A 122 -10.58 10.18 21.55
N LEU A 123 -9.81 9.32 20.87
CA LEU A 123 -9.92 7.86 20.95
C LEU A 123 -8.90 7.24 21.92
N GLY A 124 -8.04 8.05 22.53
CA GLY A 124 -7.03 7.64 23.49
C GLY A 124 -5.61 7.66 22.93
N GLU A 125 -4.66 7.33 23.81
CA GLU A 125 -3.22 7.33 23.53
C GLU A 125 -2.74 5.96 23.04
N TYR A 126 -1.89 5.98 22.01
CA TYR A 126 -1.30 4.80 21.40
C TYR A 126 0.22 4.97 21.29
N ASN A 127 0.96 3.88 21.48
CA ASN A 127 2.39 3.84 21.19
C ASN A 127 2.57 3.49 19.70
N LEU A 128 3.17 4.40 18.95
CA LEU A 128 3.28 4.31 17.48
C LEU A 128 4.74 4.50 17.06
N PHE A 129 5.09 3.93 15.92
CA PHE A 129 6.40 4.15 15.32
C PHE A 129 6.36 5.45 14.52
N ALA A 130 7.27 6.36 14.81
CA ALA A 130 7.34 7.70 14.27
C ALA A 130 8.44 7.82 13.21
N TYR A 131 8.10 8.55 12.14
CA TYR A 131 9.04 9.12 11.19
C TYR A 131 8.92 10.64 11.28
N TYR A 132 9.93 11.25 11.86
CA TYR A 132 10.05 12.69 11.93
C TYR A 132 11.03 13.17 10.86
N GLY A 133 10.70 14.27 10.19
CA GLY A 133 11.64 14.95 9.33
C GLY A 133 11.46 16.46 9.30
N LYS A 134 12.57 17.14 9.04
CA LYS A 134 12.63 18.60 8.92
C LYS A 134 13.53 18.98 7.75
N ILE A 135 12.95 19.68 6.78
CA ILE A 135 13.62 20.16 5.57
C ILE A 135 13.70 21.68 5.69
N THR A 136 14.91 22.19 5.94
CA THR A 136 15.17 23.61 6.13
C THR A 136 15.85 24.18 4.88
N PRO A 137 15.27 25.19 4.21
CA PRO A 137 15.93 25.80 3.06
C PRO A 137 17.19 26.55 3.50
N LEU A 138 18.30 26.31 2.81
CA LEU A 138 19.55 27.05 2.99
C LEU A 138 19.67 28.20 1.98
N ASN A 139 19.19 27.98 0.74
CA ASN A 139 19.18 28.99 -0.33
C ASN A 139 18.06 28.76 -1.37
N ASP A 140 16.89 28.26 -0.95
CA ASP A 140 15.73 28.16 -1.84
C ASP A 140 14.81 29.40 -1.70
N PRO A 141 14.67 30.24 -2.75
CA PRO A 141 13.79 31.40 -2.71
C PRO A 141 12.29 31.04 -2.73
N ASP A 142 11.94 29.81 -3.10
CA ASP A 142 10.54 29.36 -3.20
C ASP A 142 10.01 28.84 -1.86
N MET A 143 10.90 28.53 -0.90
CA MET A 143 10.54 28.08 0.45
C MET A 143 10.46 29.24 1.45
N ASN A 144 9.29 29.41 2.08
CA ASN A 144 9.04 30.47 3.06
C ASN A 144 9.37 30.08 4.52
N GLY A 145 10.07 28.97 4.72
CA GLY A 145 10.42 28.43 6.03
C GLY A 145 10.73 26.93 5.95
N PRO A 146 11.06 26.28 7.07
CA PRO A 146 11.23 24.83 7.09
C PRO A 146 9.89 24.12 6.87
N LEU A 147 9.92 22.99 6.18
CA LEU A 147 8.87 21.97 6.20
C LEU A 147 9.22 20.97 7.30
N GLU A 148 8.33 20.77 8.25
CA GLU A 148 8.49 19.81 9.34
C GLU A 148 7.31 18.84 9.34
N TYR A 149 7.56 17.55 9.49
CA TYR A 149 6.53 16.52 9.47
C TYR A 149 6.82 15.41 10.48
N LEU A 150 5.73 14.78 10.95
CA LEU A 150 5.70 13.64 11.83
C LEU A 150 4.64 12.67 11.32
N ILE A 151 5.09 11.49 10.91
CA ILE A 151 4.22 10.42 10.41
C ILE A 151 4.27 9.29 11.42
N LEU A 152 3.12 8.92 11.96
CA LEU A 152 2.99 7.85 12.96
C LEU A 152 2.30 6.66 12.33
N ILE A 153 2.96 5.51 12.39
CA ILE A 153 2.44 4.25 11.86
C ILE A 153 2.30 3.23 12.99
N LYS A 154 1.30 2.35 12.85
CA LYS A 154 1.08 1.24 13.79
C LYS A 154 2.19 0.20 13.72
N GLU A 155 2.65 -0.11 12.51
CA GLU A 155 3.62 -1.16 12.26
C GLU A 155 4.59 -0.73 11.16
N ARG A 156 5.88 -0.89 11.47
CA ARG A 156 7.00 -0.63 10.57
C ARG A 156 7.17 -1.79 9.59
N THR A 157 7.24 -1.47 8.31
CA THR A 157 7.47 -2.42 7.22
C THR A 157 8.64 -1.96 6.35
N LYS A 158 9.04 -2.81 5.40
CA LYS A 158 10.03 -2.41 4.39
C LYS A 158 9.57 -1.18 3.58
N ASP A 159 8.27 -1.13 3.28
CA ASP A 159 7.67 -0.06 2.47
C ASP A 159 7.64 1.27 3.25
N THR A 160 7.35 1.24 4.55
CA THR A 160 7.35 2.46 5.37
C THR A 160 8.75 3.05 5.52
N ASP A 161 9.78 2.21 5.47
CA ASP A 161 11.18 2.60 5.56
C ASP A 161 11.82 3.05 4.24
N ALA A 162 11.15 2.84 3.10
CA ALA A 162 11.73 3.03 1.78
C ALA A 162 12.35 4.42 1.54
N TYR A 163 11.79 5.46 2.17
CA TYR A 163 12.22 6.84 1.99
C TYR A 163 13.07 7.40 3.14
N PHE A 164 13.30 6.64 4.22
CA PHE A 164 13.95 7.17 5.42
C PHE A 164 15.36 7.70 5.15
N LEU A 165 16.14 7.05 4.29
CA LEU A 165 17.50 7.50 3.96
C LEU A 165 17.54 8.64 2.92
N THR A 166 16.40 9.05 2.39
CA THR A 166 16.27 10.01 1.28
C THR A 166 15.93 11.42 1.78
N PRO A 167 16.36 12.52 1.13
CA PRO A 167 15.98 13.93 1.40
C PRO A 167 14.48 14.27 1.33
N PHE A 168 13.59 13.32 1.06
CA PHE A 168 12.17 13.59 0.94
C PHE A 168 11.39 13.37 2.22
N PRO A 169 10.15 13.87 2.30
CA PRO A 169 9.16 13.30 3.18
C PRO A 169 9.10 11.77 3.07
N ASP A 170 8.85 11.08 4.18
CA ASP A 170 8.76 9.62 4.23
C ASP A 170 7.47 9.12 3.57
N PHE A 171 7.36 9.26 2.24
CA PHE A 171 6.15 8.95 1.47
C PHE A 171 5.68 7.51 1.63
N GLY A 172 6.61 6.57 1.76
CA GLY A 172 6.29 5.17 2.03
C GLY A 172 5.56 5.00 3.36
N ALA A 173 5.99 5.71 4.41
CA ALA A 173 5.28 5.75 5.68
C ALA A 173 3.96 6.52 5.55
N MET A 174 3.95 7.67 4.86
CA MET A 174 2.77 8.54 4.72
C MET A 174 1.59 7.88 4.01
N MET A 175 1.87 7.09 2.97
CA MET A 175 0.85 6.42 2.15
C MET A 175 0.58 4.99 2.61
N SER A 176 1.27 4.49 3.64
CA SER A 176 1.06 3.14 4.15
C SER A 176 -0.36 2.97 4.70
N GLY A 177 -0.96 1.79 4.49
CA GLY A 177 -2.20 1.41 5.18
C GLY A 177 -2.05 1.37 6.71
N THR A 178 -0.83 1.36 7.26
CA THR A 178 -0.57 1.39 8.71
C THR A 178 -0.49 2.80 9.29
N THR A 179 -0.64 3.85 8.48
CA THR A 179 -0.54 5.25 8.93
C THR A 179 -1.71 5.62 9.81
N ALA A 180 -1.40 6.03 11.04
CA ALA A 180 -2.37 6.45 12.04
C ALA A 180 -2.40 7.97 12.22
N VAL A 181 -1.28 8.67 12.05
CA VAL A 181 -1.22 10.15 12.13
C VAL A 181 -0.27 10.71 11.08
N ILE A 182 -0.64 11.84 10.50
CA ILE A 182 0.26 12.74 9.78
C ILE A 182 0.10 14.12 10.40
N GLU A 183 1.18 14.67 10.93
CA GLU A 183 1.27 16.05 11.38
C GLU A 183 2.35 16.75 10.55
N ALA A 184 2.08 17.96 10.08
CA ALA A 184 3.05 18.73 9.33
C ALA A 184 2.86 20.24 9.45
N SER A 185 3.94 20.99 9.36
CA SER A 185 3.94 22.46 9.36
C SER A 185 4.85 23.02 8.28
N TYR A 186 4.39 24.10 7.64
CA TYR A 186 5.15 24.81 6.62
C TYR A 186 4.65 26.25 6.45
N GLY A 187 5.57 27.21 6.50
CA GLY A 187 5.25 28.63 6.20
C GLY A 187 4.19 29.24 7.12
N GLY A 188 4.07 28.76 8.37
CA GLY A 188 3.04 29.17 9.34
C GLY A 188 1.69 28.48 9.15
N ASN A 189 1.57 27.54 8.21
CA ASN A 189 0.42 26.65 8.10
C ASN A 189 0.70 25.36 8.86
N TYR A 190 -0.38 24.73 9.32
CA TYR A 190 -0.38 23.47 10.04
C TYR A 190 -1.37 22.51 9.39
N PHE A 191 -1.02 21.23 9.40
CA PHE A 191 -1.88 20.13 8.98
C PHE A 191 -1.80 19.02 10.02
N TYR A 192 -2.96 18.49 10.38
CA TYR A 192 -3.09 17.29 11.18
C TYR A 192 -4.12 16.37 10.54
N TRP A 193 -3.80 15.10 10.44
CA TRP A 193 -4.71 14.06 10.01
C TRP A 193 -4.49 12.82 10.85
N SER A 194 -5.57 12.19 11.32
CA SER A 194 -5.50 10.92 12.03
C SER A 194 -6.49 9.92 11.47
N ASN A 195 -6.04 8.66 11.37
CA ASN A 195 -6.80 7.53 10.87
C ASN A 195 -7.06 6.51 11.98
N PRO A 196 -8.25 6.54 12.59
CA PRO A 196 -8.68 5.54 13.56
C PRO A 196 -8.67 4.10 13.02
N ALA A 197 -8.86 3.92 11.72
CA ALA A 197 -8.95 2.59 11.13
C ALA A 197 -7.61 1.83 11.19
N ALA A 198 -6.48 2.55 11.13
CA ALA A 198 -5.14 1.96 11.29
C ALA A 198 -4.96 1.27 12.67
N ILE A 199 -5.62 1.78 13.71
CA ILE A 199 -5.62 1.20 15.08
C ILE A 199 -6.81 0.26 15.34
N GLY A 200 -7.53 -0.17 14.31
CA GLY A 200 -8.65 -1.11 14.41
C GLY A 200 -9.99 -0.48 14.80
N LYS A 201 -10.12 0.85 14.74
CA LYS A 201 -11.38 1.57 14.97
C LYS A 201 -12.05 1.92 13.64
N TYR A 202 -12.43 0.91 12.86
CA TYR A 202 -12.86 1.09 11.46
C TYR A 202 -14.06 2.01 11.27
N SER A 203 -15.04 1.95 12.17
CA SER A 203 -16.26 2.78 12.13
C SER A 203 -16.05 4.23 12.51
N GLU A 204 -14.86 4.59 13.00
CA GLU A 204 -14.53 5.97 13.34
C GLU A 204 -13.88 6.63 12.12
N LEU A 205 -14.45 7.76 11.68
CA LEU A 205 -13.95 8.47 10.50
C LEU A 205 -12.69 9.29 10.86
N PRO A 206 -11.76 9.48 9.90
CA PRO A 206 -10.57 10.30 10.10
C PRO A 206 -10.89 11.72 10.54
N TYR A 207 -10.07 12.24 11.47
CA TYR A 207 -10.08 13.65 11.81
C TYR A 207 -9.04 14.40 10.97
N THR A 208 -9.41 15.57 10.43
CA THR A 208 -8.51 16.42 9.65
C THR A 208 -8.59 17.87 10.12
N GLU A 209 -7.45 18.52 10.27
CA GLU A 209 -7.30 19.95 10.51
C GLU A 209 -6.26 20.53 9.53
N GLY A 210 -6.52 21.70 8.98
CA GLY A 210 -5.63 22.34 8.01
C GLY A 210 -5.78 21.81 6.57
N ASP A 211 -4.84 22.19 5.71
CA ASP A 211 -4.84 21.85 4.28
C ASP A 211 -3.51 21.19 3.89
N PHE A 212 -3.60 19.92 3.51
CA PHE A 212 -2.44 19.12 3.11
C PHE A 212 -1.76 19.67 1.85
N GLU A 213 -2.52 20.18 0.88
CA GLU A 213 -1.96 20.72 -0.37
C GLU A 213 -1.10 21.96 -0.10
N THR A 214 -1.55 22.81 0.83
CA THR A 214 -0.81 24.01 1.25
C THR A 214 0.53 23.66 1.89
N ILE A 215 0.61 22.57 2.67
CA ILE A 215 1.85 22.12 3.30
C ILE A 215 2.81 21.50 2.28
N MET A 216 2.31 20.57 1.46
CA MET A 216 3.15 19.83 0.52
C MET A 216 3.59 20.67 -0.68
N GLY A 217 2.88 21.75 -0.99
CA GLY A 217 3.25 22.71 -2.04
C GLY A 217 4.55 23.48 -1.78
N GLY A 218 5.17 23.32 -0.60
CA GLY A 218 6.40 24.01 -0.23
C GLY A 218 7.67 23.53 -0.95
N ILE A 219 7.71 22.31 -1.48
CA ILE A 219 8.90 21.79 -2.17
C ILE A 219 8.74 21.94 -3.69
N SER A 220 9.70 22.58 -4.37
CA SER A 220 9.64 22.72 -5.83
C SER A 220 9.75 21.37 -6.55
N GLY A 221 8.94 21.19 -7.60
CA GLY A 221 8.94 19.97 -8.40
C GLY A 221 10.31 19.66 -9.04
N SER A 222 11.09 20.68 -9.39
CA SER A 222 12.45 20.51 -9.93
C SER A 222 13.44 19.95 -8.89
N THR A 223 13.24 20.26 -7.60
CA THR A 223 13.98 19.61 -6.50
C THR A 223 13.64 18.13 -6.40
N ILE A 224 12.34 17.80 -6.57
CA ILE A 224 11.90 16.41 -6.58
C ILE A 224 12.54 15.64 -7.74
N GLN A 225 12.52 16.21 -8.95
CA GLN A 225 13.11 15.57 -10.13
C GLN A 225 14.63 15.40 -10.02
N GLY A 226 15.35 16.42 -9.53
CA GLY A 226 16.79 16.35 -9.31
C GLY A 226 17.19 15.24 -8.34
N TRP A 227 16.39 15.02 -7.30
CA TRP A 227 16.58 13.86 -6.43
C TRP A 227 16.30 12.53 -7.15
N MET A 228 15.18 12.43 -7.87
CA MET A 228 14.76 11.18 -8.53
C MET A 228 15.86 10.71 -9.45
N ALA A 229 16.44 11.64 -10.22
CA ALA A 229 17.58 11.36 -11.07
C ALA A 229 18.78 10.75 -10.32
N MET A 230 19.07 11.18 -9.09
CA MET A 230 20.18 10.66 -8.29
C MET A 230 19.90 9.27 -7.74
N VAL A 231 18.77 9.06 -7.06
CA VAL A 231 18.50 7.79 -6.39
C VAL A 231 18.04 6.71 -7.37
N SER A 232 17.28 7.07 -8.40
CA SER A 232 16.87 6.15 -9.47
C SER A 232 17.98 5.88 -10.50
N SER A 233 19.17 6.48 -10.33
CA SER A 233 20.27 6.17 -11.22
C SER A 233 20.74 4.74 -10.97
N ALA A 234 20.90 3.96 -12.03
CA ALA A 234 21.54 2.65 -11.98
C ALA A 234 23.06 2.73 -11.67
N ALA A 235 23.53 3.87 -11.14
CA ALA A 235 24.87 4.06 -10.62
C ALA A 235 25.16 3.18 -9.39
N TRP A 236 24.12 2.71 -8.69
CA TRP A 236 24.28 1.98 -7.43
C TRP A 236 24.41 0.47 -7.64
N SER A 237 23.60 -0.09 -8.54
CA SER A 237 23.56 -1.55 -8.80
C SER A 237 24.85 -2.11 -9.40
N GLY A 238 25.70 -1.27 -10.00
CA GLY A 238 27.01 -1.70 -10.49
C GLY A 238 28.00 -2.07 -9.38
N LEU A 239 27.80 -1.59 -8.16
CA LEU A 239 28.78 -1.69 -7.08
C LEU A 239 28.59 -2.93 -6.17
N GLU A 240 27.50 -3.67 -6.34
CA GLU A 240 27.07 -4.76 -5.46
C GLU A 240 28.02 -5.98 -5.49
N GLU A 241 28.72 -6.21 -6.61
CA GLU A 241 29.62 -7.35 -6.79
C GLU A 241 31.11 -6.98 -6.71
N HIS A 242 31.43 -5.70 -6.51
CA HIS A 242 32.80 -5.18 -6.50
C HIS A 242 33.31 -4.87 -5.09
N ASP A 243 34.50 -5.37 -4.76
CA ASP A 243 35.16 -5.13 -3.46
C ASP A 243 35.64 -3.68 -3.36
N LEU A 244 34.87 -2.85 -2.66
CA LEU A 244 35.17 -1.43 -2.50
C LEU A 244 36.43 -1.18 -1.66
N SER A 245 37.01 -2.20 -1.01
CA SER A 245 38.26 -2.05 -0.26
C SER A 245 39.52 -2.03 -1.12
N LYS A 246 39.39 -2.26 -2.43
CA LYS A 246 40.51 -2.30 -3.40
C LYS A 246 40.25 -1.34 -4.56
N PRO A 247 41.30 -0.76 -5.15
CA PRO A 247 41.16 -0.03 -6.40
C PRO A 247 40.64 -0.95 -7.50
N ASP A 248 39.67 -0.48 -8.28
CA ASP A 248 39.08 -1.21 -9.39
C ASP A 248 38.57 -0.22 -10.47
N GLU A 249 38.52 -0.64 -11.72
CA GLU A 249 38.00 0.15 -12.83
C GLU A 249 37.39 -0.78 -13.88
N TYR A 250 36.13 -0.58 -14.19
CA TYR A 250 35.39 -1.48 -15.08
C TYR A 250 34.25 -0.77 -15.80
N SER A 251 33.83 -1.40 -16.88
CA SER A 251 32.70 -0.96 -17.69
C SER A 251 31.88 -2.17 -18.10
N PHE A 252 30.56 -2.03 -18.12
CA PHE A 252 29.66 -3.04 -18.64
C PHE A 252 28.49 -2.39 -19.38
N SER A 253 27.74 -3.18 -20.15
CA SER A 253 26.50 -2.72 -20.74
C SER A 253 25.38 -3.71 -20.50
N PHE A 254 24.21 -3.20 -20.14
CA PHE A 254 23.01 -3.99 -19.90
C PHE A 254 21.81 -3.27 -20.49
N MET A 255 20.97 -4.00 -21.25
CA MET A 255 19.78 -3.46 -21.92
C MET A 255 20.03 -2.16 -22.73
N GLY A 256 21.19 -2.04 -23.37
CA GLY A 256 21.56 -0.86 -24.17
C GLY A 256 22.02 0.36 -23.36
N ILE A 257 22.16 0.22 -22.04
CA ILE A 257 22.76 1.23 -21.16
C ILE A 257 24.23 0.86 -20.95
N GLY A 258 25.15 1.78 -21.23
CA GLY A 258 26.57 1.59 -20.99
C GLY A 258 26.98 2.27 -19.68
N TYR A 259 27.62 1.52 -18.78
CA TYR A 259 28.07 1.96 -17.47
C TYR A 259 29.60 1.93 -17.36
N ASN A 260 30.17 2.88 -16.64
CA ASN A 260 31.60 2.90 -16.29
C ASN A 260 31.76 3.29 -14.83
N TYR A 261 32.68 2.61 -14.14
CA TYR A 261 32.99 2.82 -12.74
C TYR A 261 34.49 2.84 -12.51
N LYS A 262 34.91 3.66 -11.55
CA LYS A 262 36.27 3.69 -11.03
C LYS A 262 36.23 3.82 -9.52
N ILE A 263 36.85 2.89 -8.82
CA ILE A 263 36.86 2.78 -7.36
C ILE A 263 38.28 3.05 -6.88
N GLU A 264 38.40 3.98 -5.92
CA GLU A 264 39.65 4.35 -5.26
C GLU A 264 39.41 4.39 -3.73
N PRO A 265 39.82 3.35 -2.97
CA PRO A 265 39.71 3.34 -1.52
C PRO A 265 40.48 4.51 -0.89
N ASP A 266 39.81 5.30 -0.05
CA ASP A 266 40.40 6.53 0.48
C ASP A 266 39.88 6.91 1.87
N GLY A 267 40.68 6.58 2.89
CA GLY A 267 40.52 7.13 4.23
C GLY A 267 39.40 6.49 5.05
N THR A 268 38.94 7.25 6.04
CA THR A 268 37.88 6.82 6.97
C THR A 268 37.01 8.02 7.33
N VAL A 269 35.75 7.75 7.67
CA VAL A 269 34.84 8.73 8.27
C VAL A 269 34.31 8.21 9.59
N SER A 270 33.73 9.07 10.42
CA SER A 270 33.17 8.64 11.70
C SER A 270 31.80 9.25 11.94
N PHE A 271 30.86 8.40 12.33
CA PHE A 271 29.48 8.75 12.67
C PHE A 271 29.06 8.00 13.93
N GLY A 272 28.32 8.66 14.84
CA GLY A 272 27.82 8.03 16.06
C GLY A 272 28.90 7.34 16.91
N GLY A 273 30.14 7.84 16.91
CA GLY A 273 31.27 7.24 17.62
C GLY A 273 31.84 5.96 17.00
N LYS A 274 31.43 5.61 15.78
CA LYS A 274 31.94 4.48 14.98
C LYS A 274 32.71 5.01 13.77
N SER A 275 33.72 4.27 13.33
CA SER A 275 34.53 4.63 12.16
C SER A 275 34.29 3.66 11.01
N PHE A 276 34.18 4.20 9.80
CA PHE A 276 33.88 3.49 8.57
C PHE A 276 35.00 3.71 7.57
N LYS A 277 35.42 2.65 6.89
CA LYS A 277 36.30 2.78 5.72
C LYS A 277 35.47 3.30 4.57
N VAL A 278 36.08 4.11 3.72
CA VAL A 278 35.39 4.73 2.60
C VAL A 278 36.20 4.65 1.32
N SER A 279 35.48 4.69 0.21
CA SER A 279 36.05 4.66 -1.13
C SER A 279 35.44 5.75 -1.98
N ASN A 280 36.29 6.42 -2.74
CA ASN A 280 35.86 7.33 -3.78
C ASN A 280 35.45 6.49 -5.00
N VAL A 281 34.26 6.74 -5.52
CA VAL A 281 33.69 6.03 -6.66
C VAL A 281 33.31 7.07 -7.70
N GLU A 282 33.91 7.02 -8.88
CA GLU A 282 33.46 7.76 -10.06
C GLU A 282 32.55 6.85 -10.89
N TRP A 283 31.45 7.40 -11.40
CA TRP A 283 30.48 6.63 -12.19
C TRP A 283 29.98 7.44 -13.38
N SER A 284 29.64 6.74 -14.45
CA SER A 284 28.91 7.31 -15.58
C SER A 284 28.04 6.27 -16.25
N TRP A 285 26.92 6.73 -16.82
CA TRP A 285 26.05 5.90 -17.64
C TRP A 285 25.48 6.68 -18.83
N THR A 286 25.16 5.96 -19.89
CA THR A 286 24.58 6.54 -21.11
C THR A 286 23.51 5.63 -21.70
N PHE A 287 22.38 6.22 -22.09
CA PHE A 287 21.28 5.56 -22.79
C PHE A 287 20.70 6.50 -23.85
N GLY A 288 21.03 6.26 -25.12
CA GLY A 288 20.67 7.17 -26.21
C GLY A 288 21.22 8.59 -25.96
N ASN A 289 20.34 9.58 -25.85
CA ASN A 289 20.71 10.97 -25.57
C ASN A 289 20.75 11.33 -24.07
N VAL A 290 20.27 10.42 -23.21
CA VAL A 290 20.25 10.60 -21.76
C VAL A 290 21.58 10.08 -21.20
N LYS A 291 22.19 10.87 -20.32
CA LYS A 291 23.46 10.50 -19.69
C LYS A 291 23.53 10.99 -18.25
N GLY A 292 24.16 10.20 -17.40
CA GLY A 292 24.51 10.57 -16.04
C GLY A 292 26.00 10.39 -15.82
N GLN A 293 26.60 11.27 -15.04
CA GLN A 293 27.96 11.10 -14.55
C GLN A 293 28.13 11.77 -13.19
N GLY A 294 28.98 11.22 -12.35
CA GLY A 294 29.17 11.73 -11.01
C GLY A 294 30.27 11.04 -10.24
N LYS A 295 30.32 11.34 -8.95
CA LYS A 295 31.17 10.67 -8.00
C LYS A 295 30.47 10.52 -6.65
N ALA A 296 30.92 9.56 -5.87
CA ALA A 296 30.43 9.30 -4.54
C ALA A 296 31.59 8.92 -3.62
N LYS A 297 31.41 9.18 -2.33
CA LYS A 297 32.22 8.64 -1.24
C LYS A 297 31.37 7.64 -0.50
N ILE A 298 31.72 6.37 -0.59
CA ILE A 298 30.87 5.26 -0.12
C ILE A 298 31.56 4.55 1.05
N ALA A 299 30.82 4.36 2.13
CA ALA A 299 31.16 3.42 3.18
C ALA A 299 30.40 2.11 2.90
N PRO A 300 31.07 0.99 2.60
CA PRO A 300 30.38 -0.24 2.22
C PRO A 300 29.44 -0.78 3.31
N GLU A 301 29.74 -0.51 4.58
CA GLU A 301 28.92 -0.92 5.72
C GLU A 301 27.68 -0.02 5.93
N LEU A 302 27.53 1.09 5.19
CA LEU A 302 26.39 1.99 5.27
C LEU A 302 25.54 1.89 3.99
N PRO A 303 24.20 1.82 4.09
CA PRO A 303 23.31 1.80 2.93
C PRO A 303 23.20 3.16 2.23
N ILE A 304 23.76 4.23 2.79
CA ILE A 304 23.70 5.59 2.25
C ILE A 304 25.12 6.07 1.91
N PRO A 305 25.35 6.74 0.76
CA PRO A 305 26.64 7.35 0.48
C PRO A 305 26.95 8.45 1.50
N VAL A 306 28.23 8.57 1.85
CA VAL A 306 28.72 9.65 2.73
C VAL A 306 28.66 10.99 2.01
N GLU A 307 29.04 11.00 0.74
CA GLU A 307 28.88 12.15 -0.15
C GLU A 307 28.55 11.60 -1.54
N THR A 308 27.70 12.28 -2.30
CA THR A 308 27.55 12.01 -3.73
C THR A 308 27.18 13.26 -4.49
N GLU A 309 27.73 13.42 -5.69
CA GLU A 309 27.29 14.43 -6.64
C GLU A 309 27.23 13.87 -8.05
N GLY A 310 26.26 14.34 -8.83
CA GLY A 310 26.04 13.87 -10.20
C GLY A 310 25.39 14.92 -11.08
N THR A 311 25.69 14.84 -12.38
CA THR A 311 25.00 15.60 -13.43
C THR A 311 24.24 14.63 -14.31
N PHE A 312 22.97 14.94 -14.53
CA PHE A 312 22.01 14.14 -15.29
C PHE A 312 21.51 15.00 -16.44
N SER A 313 21.77 14.58 -17.68
CA SER A 313 21.39 15.34 -18.87
C SER A 313 20.20 14.70 -19.57
N GLN A 314 19.26 15.53 -20.03
CA GLN A 314 18.10 15.14 -20.84
C GLN A 314 17.13 14.16 -20.13
N MET A 315 17.16 14.06 -18.80
CA MET A 315 16.14 13.30 -18.04
C MET A 315 14.85 14.12 -18.01
N GLY A 316 13.78 13.59 -18.61
CA GLY A 316 12.51 14.33 -18.73
C GLY A 316 12.60 15.59 -19.60
N GLY A 317 13.63 15.70 -20.46
CA GLY A 317 13.86 16.89 -21.31
C GLY A 317 14.70 18.00 -20.67
N GLU A 318 15.09 17.84 -19.40
CA GLU A 318 15.90 18.81 -18.67
C GLU A 318 17.23 18.21 -18.17
N SER A 319 18.12 19.07 -17.67
CA SER A 319 19.37 18.66 -17.06
C SER A 319 19.42 19.12 -15.62
N TYR A 320 19.88 18.23 -14.74
CA TYR A 320 19.95 18.45 -13.30
C TYR A 320 21.38 18.17 -12.82
N TYR A 321 21.82 18.95 -11.83
CA TYR A 321 22.91 18.56 -10.96
C TYR A 321 22.35 18.34 -9.57
N SER A 322 22.77 17.28 -8.91
CA SER A 322 22.34 16.94 -7.55
C SER A 322 23.56 16.58 -6.72
N LYS A 323 23.56 17.00 -5.46
CA LYS A 323 24.58 16.69 -4.46
C LYS A 323 23.95 16.38 -3.12
N LEU A 324 24.43 15.34 -2.45
CA LEU A 324 24.06 14.95 -1.09
C LEU A 324 25.33 14.78 -0.25
N ASN A 325 25.34 15.34 0.96
CA ASN A 325 26.46 15.23 1.90
C ASN A 325 25.96 14.84 3.30
N LEU A 326 26.33 13.65 3.78
CA LEU A 326 25.98 13.14 5.10
C LEU A 326 26.81 13.85 6.18
N GLU A 327 26.14 14.63 7.01
CA GLU A 327 26.75 15.43 8.07
C GLU A 327 26.77 14.68 9.41
N ASP A 328 25.70 13.95 9.72
CA ASP A 328 25.59 13.17 10.95
C ASP A 328 24.68 11.94 10.75
N LEU A 329 24.96 10.89 11.49
CA LEU A 329 24.23 9.62 11.49
C LEU A 329 24.35 8.98 12.88
N LYS A 330 23.22 8.55 13.44
CA LYS A 330 23.20 7.79 14.70
C LYS A 330 22.69 6.38 14.49
N LEU A 331 23.26 5.48 15.29
CA LEU A 331 23.07 4.05 15.23
C LEU A 331 22.67 3.55 16.60
N SER A 332 21.58 2.79 16.67
CA SER A 332 21.08 2.17 17.89
C SER A 332 20.91 0.66 17.69
N LYS A 333 20.98 -0.12 18.76
CA LYS A 333 20.72 -1.57 18.68
C LYS A 333 19.23 -1.90 18.57
N GLU A 334 18.41 -0.99 19.09
CA GLU A 334 16.95 -1.05 19.10
C GLU A 334 16.39 0.35 18.85
N PHE A 335 15.13 0.45 18.47
CA PHE A 335 14.45 1.73 18.37
C PHE A 335 13.99 2.16 19.75
N GLU A 336 14.43 3.34 20.17
CA GLU A 336 14.04 3.95 21.45
C GLU A 336 12.90 4.95 21.24
N GLY A 337 12.37 5.49 22.35
CA GLY A 337 11.46 6.61 22.30
C GLY A 337 12.15 7.87 21.76
N ILE A 338 11.52 8.59 20.84
CA ILE A 338 12.00 9.88 20.36
C ILE A 338 11.15 11.02 20.94
N ASN A 339 11.76 12.18 21.18
CA ASN A 339 11.05 13.36 21.66
C ASN A 339 10.96 14.38 20.51
N VAL A 340 9.81 14.40 19.84
CA VAL A 340 9.51 15.24 18.69
C VAL A 340 8.10 15.79 18.82
N GLU A 341 7.94 17.10 18.60
CA GLU A 341 6.65 17.81 18.62
C GLU A 341 6.72 18.92 17.57
N ILE A 342 5.63 19.14 16.83
CA ILE A 342 5.56 20.19 15.79
C ILE A 342 4.84 21.43 16.32
N GLU A 343 3.56 21.34 16.70
CA GLU A 343 2.84 22.48 17.31
C GLU A 343 1.99 22.12 18.54
N GLN A 344 1.28 21.00 18.54
CA GLN A 344 0.46 20.57 19.68
C GLN A 344 1.04 19.28 20.25
N SER A 345 1.21 19.22 21.58
CA SER A 345 1.63 17.98 22.21
C SER A 345 0.55 16.93 21.95
N THR A 346 0.84 15.93 21.11
CA THR A 346 -0.01 14.75 21.01
C THR A 346 0.05 13.89 22.27
N SER A 347 0.88 14.25 23.27
CA SER A 347 0.87 13.73 24.63
C SER A 347 1.60 14.73 25.58
N PRO A 348 1.10 15.04 26.79
CA PRO A 348 1.85 15.84 27.75
C PRO A 348 3.04 15.03 28.27
N GLY A 349 4.25 15.47 27.96
CA GLY A 349 5.48 14.77 28.29
C GLY A 349 5.60 14.38 29.76
N GLU A 350 5.78 13.08 30.02
CA GLU A 350 6.41 12.62 31.25
C GLU A 350 7.91 12.45 31.02
N THR A 351 8.67 13.26 31.74
CA THR A 351 10.09 13.07 32.00
C THR A 351 10.25 11.83 32.90
N GLY A 352 10.15 10.65 32.29
CA GLY A 352 10.31 9.37 32.96
C GLY A 352 11.11 8.44 32.06
N THR A 353 12.33 8.12 32.48
CA THR A 353 13.12 7.05 31.87
C THR A 353 12.41 5.71 32.15
N SER A 354 11.45 5.33 31.29
CA SER A 354 10.92 3.97 31.25
C SER A 354 11.41 3.31 29.97
N THR A 355 12.54 2.61 30.07
CA THR A 355 12.98 1.62 29.10
C THR A 355 12.02 0.43 29.18
N GLU A 356 10.84 0.53 28.56
CA GLU A 356 10.10 -0.66 28.15
C GLU A 356 10.59 -1.04 26.77
N THR A 357 11.65 -1.86 26.75
CA THR A 357 12.00 -2.66 25.59
C THR A 357 10.85 -3.63 25.34
N GLN A 358 9.90 -3.26 24.47
CA GLN A 358 8.97 -4.24 23.93
C GLN A 358 9.73 -5.08 22.91
N THR A 359 10.13 -6.26 23.39
CA THR A 359 10.37 -7.41 22.52
C THR A 359 9.07 -7.66 21.77
N GLU A 360 9.15 -7.79 20.43
CA GLU A 360 8.06 -8.27 19.59
C GLU A 360 7.34 -9.39 20.34
N THR A 361 6.09 -9.15 20.74
CA THR A 361 5.27 -10.22 21.30
C THR A 361 4.77 -10.98 20.08
N PRO A 362 5.23 -12.21 19.82
CA PRO A 362 4.61 -13.02 18.80
C PRO A 362 3.20 -13.30 19.31
N THR A 363 2.20 -12.65 18.71
CA THR A 363 0.81 -13.08 18.85
C THR A 363 0.77 -14.48 18.27
N SER A 364 0.79 -15.49 19.14
CA SER A 364 0.56 -16.88 18.77
C SER A 364 -0.92 -17.02 18.41
N THR A 365 -1.29 -16.59 17.21
CA THR A 365 -2.51 -17.04 16.53
C THR A 365 -2.27 -18.48 16.12
N GLU A 366 -2.97 -19.42 16.77
CA GLU A 366 -3.06 -20.79 16.25
C GLU A 366 -3.71 -20.71 14.88
N THR A 367 -2.90 -20.86 13.84
CA THR A 367 -3.40 -20.89 12.47
C THR A 367 -4.13 -22.21 12.22
N PRO A 368 -5.18 -22.21 11.40
CA PRO A 368 -6.00 -23.39 11.15
C PRO A 368 -5.22 -24.57 10.58
N GLY A 369 -5.68 -25.78 10.86
CA GLY A 369 -5.13 -27.03 10.30
C GLY A 369 -5.45 -27.20 8.81
N GLU A 370 -4.69 -28.09 8.15
CA GLU A 370 -4.87 -28.43 6.73
C GLU A 370 -6.26 -29.03 6.42
N GLY A 371 -6.80 -28.77 5.22
CA GLY A 371 -8.04 -29.38 4.71
C GLY A 371 -9.28 -28.49 4.70
N LEU A 372 -9.13 -27.17 4.72
CA LEU A 372 -10.26 -26.24 4.51
C LEU A 372 -10.79 -26.33 3.08
N SER A 373 -12.10 -26.10 2.92
CA SER A 373 -12.67 -25.92 1.58
C SER A 373 -12.02 -24.73 0.88
N ASP A 374 -11.86 -24.84 -0.44
CA ASP A 374 -11.38 -23.74 -1.30
C ASP A 374 -12.54 -22.99 -1.96
N ASN A 375 -13.80 -23.24 -1.56
CA ASN A 375 -14.96 -22.56 -2.15
C ASN A 375 -14.85 -21.05 -2.02
N TRP A 376 -14.34 -20.54 -0.91
CA TRP A 376 -14.05 -19.11 -0.75
C TRP A 376 -13.16 -18.56 -1.88
N GLN A 377 -12.26 -19.34 -2.46
CA GLN A 377 -11.44 -18.91 -3.61
C GLN A 377 -12.24 -18.78 -4.91
N LEU A 378 -13.43 -19.38 -5.00
CA LEU A 378 -14.33 -19.32 -6.15
C LEU A 378 -15.07 -17.97 -6.26
N ALA A 379 -14.54 -16.91 -5.63
CA ALA A 379 -15.09 -15.54 -5.49
C ALA A 379 -15.67 -14.90 -6.76
N TRP A 380 -15.54 -15.55 -7.92
CA TRP A 380 -15.86 -15.06 -9.25
C TRP A 380 -16.86 -15.92 -10.02
N ASP A 381 -17.28 -17.08 -9.52
CA ASP A 381 -18.24 -17.94 -10.23
C ASP A 381 -19.16 -18.70 -9.27
N ALA A 382 -20.22 -18.01 -8.83
CA ALA A 382 -21.26 -18.59 -7.99
C ALA A 382 -22.39 -19.27 -8.81
N SER A 383 -22.27 -19.35 -10.14
CA SER A 383 -23.20 -20.16 -10.97
C SER A 383 -22.86 -21.64 -10.88
N LYS A 384 -21.59 -21.96 -10.56
CA LYS A 384 -21.15 -23.32 -10.31
C LYS A 384 -21.61 -23.85 -8.95
N PRO A 385 -21.91 -25.15 -8.87
CA PRO A 385 -22.15 -25.80 -7.59
C PRO A 385 -20.97 -25.65 -6.63
N ILE A 386 -21.29 -25.41 -5.36
CA ILE A 386 -20.35 -25.41 -4.23
C ILE A 386 -20.63 -26.62 -3.35
N THR A 387 -19.57 -27.27 -2.88
CA THR A 387 -19.71 -28.41 -1.96
C THR A 387 -19.82 -27.93 -0.52
N ILE A 388 -20.92 -28.25 0.16
CA ILE A 388 -21.12 -28.02 1.59
C ILE A 388 -21.45 -29.37 2.25
N ASN A 389 -20.63 -29.80 3.22
CA ASN A 389 -20.80 -31.10 3.90
C ASN A 389 -20.89 -32.33 2.96
N GLY A 390 -20.30 -32.25 1.76
CA GLY A 390 -20.30 -33.32 0.77
C GLY A 390 -21.52 -33.34 -0.18
N GLU A 391 -22.38 -32.33 -0.09
CA GLU A 391 -23.51 -32.11 -1.00
C GLU A 391 -23.27 -30.85 -1.86
N GLU A 392 -23.76 -30.87 -3.10
CA GLU A 392 -23.56 -29.81 -4.08
C GLU A 392 -24.74 -28.84 -4.08
N TYR A 393 -24.46 -27.55 -3.99
CA TYR A 393 -25.48 -26.50 -3.92
C TYR A 393 -25.16 -25.36 -4.89
N VAL A 394 -26.18 -24.74 -5.47
CA VAL A 394 -26.09 -23.48 -6.22
C VAL A 394 -26.65 -22.35 -5.36
N VAL A 395 -25.94 -21.23 -5.28
CA VAL A 395 -26.42 -20.03 -4.58
C VAL A 395 -27.37 -19.25 -5.49
N LYS A 396 -28.58 -18.94 -5.02
CA LYS A 396 -29.63 -18.29 -5.84
C LYS A 396 -30.00 -16.89 -5.39
N GLU A 397 -29.91 -16.65 -4.09
CA GLU A 397 -30.23 -15.37 -3.48
C GLU A 397 -29.37 -15.19 -2.23
N VAL A 398 -29.00 -13.94 -1.96
CA VAL A 398 -28.36 -13.52 -0.73
C VAL A 398 -29.06 -12.29 -0.18
N THR A 399 -29.00 -12.10 1.13
CA THR A 399 -29.43 -10.88 1.78
C THR A 399 -28.31 -10.31 2.64
N PHE A 400 -27.97 -9.05 2.40
CA PHE A 400 -27.02 -8.28 3.19
C PHE A 400 -27.74 -7.25 4.06
N ASP A 401 -27.27 -7.13 5.31
CA ASP A 401 -27.45 -5.93 6.13
C ASP A 401 -26.19 -5.08 5.97
N ALA A 402 -26.34 -3.92 5.36
CA ALA A 402 -25.21 -3.06 5.02
C ALA A 402 -25.42 -1.65 5.56
N ASP A 403 -24.33 -1.01 5.95
CA ASP A 403 -24.33 0.39 6.29
C ASP A 403 -23.03 1.07 5.88
N TYR A 404 -23.12 2.38 5.62
CA TYR A 404 -21.96 3.18 5.26
C TYR A 404 -22.05 4.57 5.88
N HIS A 405 -20.89 5.15 6.16
CA HIS A 405 -20.76 6.48 6.74
C HIS A 405 -19.71 7.23 5.91
N VAL A 406 -19.99 8.47 5.52
CA VAL A 406 -19.03 9.32 4.79
C VAL A 406 -18.73 10.58 5.58
N SER A 407 -17.51 11.10 5.47
CA SER A 407 -17.10 12.35 6.14
C SER A 407 -18.02 13.50 5.77
N GLY A 408 -18.60 14.16 6.79
CA GLY A 408 -19.54 15.27 6.61
C GLY A 408 -20.91 14.90 6.03
N GLY A 409 -21.20 13.61 5.83
CA GLY A 409 -22.48 13.11 5.34
C GLY A 409 -23.26 12.29 6.38
N SER A 410 -24.28 11.57 5.91
CA SER A 410 -25.17 10.78 6.75
C SER A 410 -24.71 9.34 6.92
N HIS A 411 -24.99 8.73 8.07
CA HIS A 411 -24.97 7.28 8.25
C HIS A 411 -26.23 6.69 7.61
N VAL A 412 -26.04 5.81 6.63
CA VAL A 412 -27.13 5.11 5.95
C VAL A 412 -27.03 3.63 6.23
N ARG A 413 -28.14 3.02 6.66
CA ARG A 413 -28.31 1.57 6.76
C ARG A 413 -29.31 1.09 5.72
N MET A 414 -29.04 -0.06 5.14
CA MET A 414 -29.84 -0.67 4.09
C MET A 414 -29.87 -2.19 4.19
N LEU A 415 -30.99 -2.76 3.75
CA LEU A 415 -31.08 -4.19 3.45
C LEU A 415 -31.00 -4.37 1.94
N ILE A 416 -30.08 -5.22 1.49
CA ILE A 416 -29.86 -5.50 0.07
C ILE A 416 -30.14 -6.97 -0.16
N ARG A 417 -31.20 -7.29 -0.89
CA ARG A 417 -31.50 -8.65 -1.33
C ARG A 417 -31.16 -8.80 -2.81
N LYS A 418 -30.27 -9.71 -3.16
CA LYS A 418 -29.81 -9.90 -4.54
C LYS A 418 -29.91 -11.35 -4.94
N GLY A 419 -30.20 -11.61 -6.20
CA GLY A 419 -30.27 -12.96 -6.72
C GLY A 419 -30.54 -13.00 -8.20
N TYR A 420 -30.84 -14.20 -8.70
CA TYR A 420 -31.21 -14.39 -10.08
C TYR A 420 -32.22 -15.53 -10.26
N TYR A 421 -32.96 -15.47 -11.36
CA TYR A 421 -33.86 -16.55 -11.77
C TYR A 421 -33.99 -16.64 -13.29
N GLU A 422 -34.30 -17.83 -13.77
CA GLU A 422 -34.57 -18.10 -15.18
C GLU A 422 -35.95 -17.58 -15.58
N THR A 423 -36.05 -16.92 -16.74
CA THR A 423 -37.31 -16.41 -17.27
C THR A 423 -37.28 -16.31 -18.80
N LYS A 424 -38.38 -15.83 -19.40
CA LYS A 424 -38.43 -15.53 -20.83
C LYS A 424 -38.69 -14.05 -21.06
N LEU A 425 -37.91 -13.42 -21.94
CA LEU A 425 -38.13 -12.06 -22.43
C LEU A 425 -38.35 -12.13 -23.95
N ASN A 426 -39.49 -11.60 -24.43
CA ASN A 426 -39.88 -11.69 -25.84
C ASN A 426 -39.90 -13.12 -26.44
N GLY A 427 -40.01 -14.15 -25.59
CA GLY A 427 -40.05 -15.56 -25.99
C GLY A 427 -38.69 -16.28 -25.95
N GLU A 428 -37.60 -15.54 -25.69
CA GLU A 428 -36.24 -16.07 -25.56
C GLU A 428 -35.90 -16.31 -24.09
N ASP A 429 -35.11 -17.35 -23.82
CA ASP A 429 -34.68 -17.70 -22.47
C ASP A 429 -33.60 -16.71 -22.00
N VAL A 430 -33.82 -16.08 -20.86
CA VAL A 430 -32.92 -15.08 -20.26
C VAL A 430 -32.85 -15.30 -18.76
N TYR A 431 -31.81 -14.77 -18.12
CA TYR A 431 -31.75 -14.64 -16.67
C TYR A 431 -32.16 -13.24 -16.25
N ALA A 432 -32.98 -13.15 -15.21
CA ALA A 432 -33.28 -11.91 -14.53
C ALA A 432 -32.42 -11.82 -13.27
N LEU A 433 -31.38 -10.99 -13.31
CA LEU A 433 -30.57 -10.58 -12.18
C LEU A 433 -31.34 -9.48 -11.44
N TYR A 434 -31.50 -9.58 -10.13
CA TYR A 434 -32.24 -8.56 -9.37
C TYR A 434 -31.50 -8.12 -8.11
N ALA A 435 -31.78 -6.87 -7.72
CA ALA A 435 -31.43 -6.31 -6.43
C ALA A 435 -32.60 -5.51 -5.87
N ILE A 436 -32.96 -5.78 -4.62
CA ILE A 436 -34.01 -5.08 -3.87
C ILE A 436 -33.35 -4.40 -2.68
N LEU A 437 -33.35 -3.08 -2.69
CA LEU A 437 -32.73 -2.24 -1.68
C LEU A 437 -33.81 -1.59 -0.84
N ASN A 438 -33.75 -1.80 0.48
CA ASN A 438 -34.59 -1.09 1.43
C ASN A 438 -33.74 -0.08 2.20
N ILE A 439 -33.96 1.21 1.95
CA ILE A 439 -33.17 2.32 2.50
C ILE A 439 -34.13 3.35 3.09
N GLY A 440 -33.99 3.68 4.37
CA GLY A 440 -34.84 4.70 5.00
C GLY A 440 -36.36 4.41 4.97
N GLY A 441 -36.75 3.15 4.77
CA GLY A 441 -38.15 2.73 4.60
C GLY A 441 -38.66 2.80 3.15
N GLU A 442 -37.83 3.23 2.22
CA GLU A 442 -38.09 3.23 0.78
C GLU A 442 -37.51 1.98 0.13
N THR A 443 -38.18 1.48 -0.91
CA THR A 443 -37.75 0.29 -1.66
C THR A 443 -37.39 0.68 -3.09
N TYR A 444 -36.20 0.26 -3.51
CA TYR A 444 -35.71 0.35 -4.88
C TYR A 444 -35.49 -1.05 -5.42
N ASN A 445 -36.08 -1.36 -6.57
CA ASN A 445 -35.85 -2.63 -7.26
C ASN A 445 -35.13 -2.37 -8.56
N TYR A 446 -34.08 -3.13 -8.79
CA TYR A 446 -33.28 -3.14 -10.00
C TYR A 446 -33.38 -4.56 -10.58
N THR A 447 -33.70 -4.67 -11.86
CA THR A 447 -33.75 -5.93 -12.59
C THR A 447 -32.99 -5.77 -13.90
N VAL A 448 -32.04 -6.66 -14.16
CA VAL A 448 -31.23 -6.69 -15.37
C VAL A 448 -31.40 -8.05 -16.02
N TYR A 449 -31.85 -8.03 -17.28
CA TYR A 449 -32.08 -9.22 -18.07
C TYR A 449 -30.85 -9.49 -18.95
N VAL A 450 -30.26 -10.67 -18.81
CA VAL A 450 -29.04 -11.07 -19.53
C VAL A 450 -29.26 -12.38 -20.27
N GLU A 451 -28.55 -12.58 -21.38
CA GLU A 451 -28.56 -13.87 -22.07
C GLU A 451 -27.85 -14.94 -21.22
N PRO A 452 -28.18 -16.24 -21.39
CA PRO A 452 -27.59 -17.33 -20.61
C PRO A 452 -26.05 -17.36 -20.59
N ASP A 453 -25.42 -17.03 -21.72
CA ASP A 453 -23.96 -17.10 -21.86
C ASP A 453 -23.21 -16.03 -21.03
N TYR A 454 -23.91 -14.99 -20.54
CA TYR A 454 -23.33 -13.94 -19.71
C TYR A 454 -23.47 -14.19 -18.20
N LEU A 455 -24.17 -15.26 -17.80
CA LEU A 455 -24.39 -15.54 -16.38
C LEU A 455 -23.07 -15.86 -15.66
N ASP A 456 -22.21 -16.68 -16.26
CA ASP A 456 -20.98 -17.19 -15.61
C ASP A 456 -19.97 -16.10 -15.27
N GLU A 457 -19.93 -15.00 -16.03
CA GLU A 457 -18.98 -13.89 -15.80
C GLU A 457 -19.44 -12.92 -14.70
N TYR A 458 -20.76 -12.79 -14.47
CA TYR A 458 -21.32 -11.72 -13.61
C TYR A 458 -22.08 -12.23 -12.38
N THR A 459 -22.42 -13.52 -12.29
CA THR A 459 -23.21 -14.07 -11.18
C THR A 459 -22.56 -13.84 -9.82
N SER A 460 -21.24 -13.93 -9.76
CA SER A 460 -20.45 -13.61 -8.57
C SER A 460 -20.57 -12.14 -8.18
N GLY A 461 -20.39 -11.22 -9.12
CA GLY A 461 -20.60 -9.78 -8.88
C GLY A 461 -22.01 -9.47 -8.37
N ILE A 462 -23.03 -10.18 -8.88
CA ILE A 462 -24.41 -10.04 -8.40
C ILE A 462 -24.58 -10.56 -6.98
N LEU A 463 -24.09 -11.76 -6.68
CA LEU A 463 -24.35 -12.39 -5.39
C LEU A 463 -23.41 -11.95 -4.28
N TRP A 464 -22.18 -11.54 -4.59
CA TRP A 464 -21.19 -11.20 -3.58
C TRP A 464 -21.10 -9.69 -3.33
N VAL A 465 -21.19 -8.85 -4.37
CA VAL A 465 -21.00 -7.40 -4.21
C VAL A 465 -22.22 -6.81 -3.50
N PRO A 466 -22.09 -6.17 -2.32
CA PRO A 466 -23.21 -5.49 -1.66
C PRO A 466 -23.50 -4.12 -2.30
N ALA A 467 -23.50 -4.04 -3.63
CA ALA A 467 -23.77 -2.83 -4.43
C ALA A 467 -24.63 -3.18 -5.64
N VAL A 468 -25.21 -2.16 -6.29
CA VAL A 468 -26.00 -2.33 -7.52
C VAL A 468 -25.27 -1.88 -8.78
N TYR A 469 -24.13 -1.20 -8.64
CA TYR A 469 -23.42 -0.61 -9.77
C TYR A 469 -22.97 -1.64 -10.79
N ASP A 470 -22.30 -2.71 -10.36
CA ASP A 470 -21.79 -3.76 -11.25
C ASP A 470 -22.92 -4.53 -11.93
N MET A 471 -24.09 -4.61 -11.30
CA MET A 471 -25.25 -5.22 -11.94
C MET A 471 -25.75 -4.41 -13.14
N ILE A 472 -25.69 -3.09 -13.05
CA ILE A 472 -26.24 -2.17 -14.06
C ILE A 472 -25.20 -1.84 -15.15
N ASN A 473 -23.92 -1.82 -14.79
CA ASN A 473 -22.83 -1.39 -15.67
C ASN A 473 -21.87 -2.53 -16.07
N GLY A 474 -22.02 -3.73 -15.49
CA GLY A 474 -21.15 -4.87 -15.73
C GLY A 474 -21.57 -5.69 -16.96
N PRO A 475 -22.66 -6.48 -16.89
CA PRO A 475 -23.04 -7.39 -17.96
C PRO A 475 -23.58 -6.67 -19.18
N ASP A 476 -23.37 -7.26 -20.37
CA ASP A 476 -24.22 -6.95 -21.51
C ASP A 476 -25.65 -7.41 -21.18
N TRP A 477 -26.60 -6.50 -21.30
CA TRP A 477 -27.99 -6.74 -20.94
C TRP A 477 -28.92 -6.57 -22.14
N VAL A 478 -29.96 -7.39 -22.16
CA VAL A 478 -31.07 -7.31 -23.12
C VAL A 478 -32.06 -6.23 -22.70
N LYS A 479 -32.26 -6.09 -21.38
CA LYS A 479 -33.14 -5.08 -20.79
C LYS A 479 -32.72 -4.74 -19.37
N ILE A 480 -32.88 -3.50 -18.97
CA ILE A 480 -32.84 -3.05 -17.58
C ILE A 480 -34.18 -2.45 -17.18
N GLU A 481 -34.59 -2.71 -15.94
CA GLU A 481 -35.74 -2.10 -15.28
C GLU A 481 -35.32 -1.62 -13.88
N VAL A 482 -35.64 -0.38 -13.57
CA VAL A 482 -35.48 0.19 -12.24
C VAL A 482 -36.81 0.76 -11.77
N THR A 483 -37.18 0.46 -10.53
CA THR A 483 -38.37 1.02 -9.88
C THR A 483 -37.97 1.56 -8.52
N GLY A 484 -38.44 2.77 -8.22
CA GLY A 484 -38.30 3.39 -6.91
C GLY A 484 -39.65 3.78 -6.33
N PRO A 485 -39.69 4.47 -5.18
CA PRO A 485 -40.93 4.81 -4.48
C PRO A 485 -41.96 5.57 -5.33
N SER A 486 -41.48 6.42 -6.24
CA SER A 486 -42.31 7.25 -7.11
C SER A 486 -41.76 7.39 -8.53
N CYS A 487 -40.90 6.46 -8.96
CA CYS A 487 -40.26 6.50 -10.27
C CYS A 487 -40.21 5.10 -10.90
N HIS A 488 -40.06 5.09 -12.22
CA HIS A 488 -39.75 3.90 -12.99
C HIS A 488 -38.82 4.30 -14.13
N TYR A 489 -37.91 3.41 -14.50
CA TYR A 489 -37.05 3.48 -15.65
C TYR A 489 -36.96 2.12 -16.32
N SER A 490 -36.93 2.09 -17.64
CA SER A 490 -36.55 0.90 -18.39
C SER A 490 -35.78 1.29 -19.64
N MET A 491 -34.82 0.45 -20.02
CA MET A 491 -34.09 0.56 -21.28
C MET A 491 -33.88 -0.83 -21.86
N ASP A 492 -34.07 -0.99 -23.17
CA ASP A 492 -33.71 -2.20 -23.91
C ASP A 492 -32.39 -2.04 -24.68
N ASP A 493 -31.84 -3.16 -25.12
CA ASP A 493 -30.59 -3.27 -25.90
C ASP A 493 -30.57 -2.44 -27.20
N SER A 494 -31.76 -2.10 -27.70
CA SER A 494 -31.99 -1.28 -28.89
C SER A 494 -31.97 0.23 -28.57
N GLY A 495 -31.80 0.59 -27.29
CA GLY A 495 -31.74 1.95 -26.78
C GLY A 495 -33.11 2.62 -26.63
N ASN A 496 -34.21 1.86 -26.67
CA ASN A 496 -35.52 2.39 -26.36
C ASN A 496 -35.62 2.59 -24.85
N MET A 497 -35.87 3.84 -24.44
CA MET A 497 -35.97 4.22 -23.04
C MET A 497 -37.41 4.61 -22.68
N GLU A 498 -37.86 4.17 -21.50
CA GLU A 498 -39.13 4.55 -20.90
C GLU A 498 -38.91 5.01 -19.44
N GLY A 499 -39.65 6.04 -19.01
CA GLY A 499 -39.60 6.54 -17.63
C GLY A 499 -38.52 7.60 -17.35
N ASP A 500 -38.13 7.72 -16.07
CA ASP A 500 -37.15 8.69 -15.57
C ASP A 500 -35.78 8.04 -15.44
N TYR A 501 -34.81 8.44 -16.27
CA TYR A 501 -33.45 7.89 -16.25
C TYR A 501 -32.70 8.10 -14.91
N ASN A 502 -33.19 9.00 -14.03
CA ASN A 502 -32.65 9.16 -12.68
C ASN A 502 -33.27 8.18 -11.67
N CYS A 503 -34.21 7.33 -12.08
CA CYS A 503 -34.79 6.34 -11.19
C CYS A 503 -33.73 5.35 -10.72
N GLY A 504 -33.56 5.23 -9.40
CA GLY A 504 -32.47 4.47 -8.78
C GLY A 504 -31.25 5.30 -8.40
N TYR A 505 -31.21 6.60 -8.71
CA TYR A 505 -30.29 7.52 -8.05
C TYR A 505 -30.82 7.85 -6.65
N ILE A 506 -30.14 7.33 -5.62
CA ILE A 506 -30.54 7.50 -4.21
C ILE A 506 -29.90 8.77 -3.61
N SER A 507 -28.58 8.91 -3.71
CA SER A 507 -27.81 10.09 -3.27
C SER A 507 -26.39 10.03 -3.81
N ASP A 508 -25.65 11.14 -3.75
CA ASP A 508 -24.20 11.16 -4.05
C ASP A 508 -23.42 10.23 -3.11
N ASP A 509 -23.74 10.20 -1.82
CA ASP A 509 -23.09 9.33 -0.84
C ASP A 509 -23.32 7.84 -1.17
N PHE A 510 -24.51 7.49 -1.65
CA PHE A 510 -24.80 6.14 -2.12
C PHE A 510 -24.00 5.79 -3.39
N GLN A 511 -23.77 6.76 -4.29
CA GLN A 511 -22.89 6.52 -5.43
C GLN A 511 -21.44 6.30 -4.98
N GLN A 512 -20.96 7.00 -3.95
CA GLN A 512 -19.63 6.74 -3.36
C GLN A 512 -19.56 5.33 -2.78
N TYR A 513 -20.58 4.90 -2.02
CA TYR A 513 -20.69 3.54 -1.53
C TYR A 513 -20.63 2.51 -2.67
N ASN A 514 -21.43 2.68 -3.72
CA ASN A 514 -21.40 1.81 -4.89
C ASN A 514 -20.01 1.77 -5.55
N MET A 515 -19.36 2.92 -5.70
CA MET A 515 -18.04 3.05 -6.33
C MET A 515 -16.93 2.38 -5.53
N VAL A 516 -17.03 2.36 -4.19
CA VAL A 516 -16.07 1.62 -3.35
C VAL A 516 -16.00 0.18 -3.82
N TRP A 517 -17.14 -0.45 -4.10
CA TRP A 517 -17.19 -1.84 -4.51
C TRP A 517 -16.85 -2.09 -6.01
N SER A 518 -16.91 -1.07 -6.88
CA SER A 518 -17.00 -1.24 -8.35
C SER A 518 -15.93 -0.55 -9.23
N TYR A 519 -14.90 0.08 -8.65
CA TYR A 519 -13.82 0.71 -9.45
C TYR A 519 -12.91 -0.36 -10.11
N PRO A 520 -12.13 -0.11 -11.20
CA PRO A 520 -11.25 -1.10 -11.89
C PRO A 520 -10.11 -1.70 -11.04
N THR A 521 -10.23 -1.57 -9.73
CA THR A 521 -9.30 -1.86 -8.64
C THR A 521 -10.04 -2.52 -7.46
N GLY A 522 -11.23 -3.10 -7.68
CA GLY A 522 -11.69 -4.26 -6.92
C GLY A 522 -11.52 -4.21 -5.40
N PHE A 523 -12.26 -3.39 -4.69
CA PHE A 523 -12.25 -3.46 -3.23
C PHE A 523 -13.13 -4.63 -2.76
N TYR A 524 -12.59 -5.86 -2.78
CA TYR A 524 -13.34 -7.06 -2.36
C TYR A 524 -13.19 -7.35 -0.86
N GLY A 525 -13.28 -6.30 -0.03
CA GLY A 525 -13.01 -6.42 1.40
C GLY A 525 -11.59 -6.89 1.69
N GLY A 526 -10.63 -6.49 0.86
CA GLY A 526 -9.21 -6.71 1.03
C GLY A 526 -8.70 -8.16 0.88
N ILE A 527 -9.56 -9.17 0.71
CA ILE A 527 -9.14 -10.57 0.54
C ILE A 527 -8.87 -10.92 -0.93
N TYR A 528 -9.64 -10.28 -1.83
CA TYR A 528 -9.46 -10.36 -3.27
C TYR A 528 -9.26 -8.91 -3.76
N GLY A 529 -8.31 -8.66 -4.65
CA GLY A 529 -8.14 -7.34 -5.26
C GLY A 529 -7.03 -6.46 -4.66
N ASP A 530 -7.17 -5.15 -4.79
CA ASP A 530 -6.01 -4.25 -4.81
C ASP A 530 -5.39 -3.92 -3.46
N VAL A 531 -6.04 -4.31 -2.34
CA VAL A 531 -5.45 -4.16 -1.00
C VAL A 531 -4.44 -5.27 -0.71
N LEU A 532 -4.79 -6.53 -1.02
CA LEU A 532 -3.94 -7.70 -0.85
C LEU A 532 -4.08 -8.63 -2.06
N THR A 533 -2.95 -9.03 -2.63
CA THR A 533 -2.93 -9.87 -3.84
C THR A 533 -3.32 -11.32 -3.57
N TYR A 534 -3.04 -11.86 -2.38
CA TYR A 534 -3.42 -13.22 -1.99
C TYR A 534 -3.42 -13.36 -0.47
N VAL A 535 -4.57 -13.76 0.10
CA VAL A 535 -4.71 -14.13 1.51
C VAL A 535 -4.82 -15.64 1.58
N THR A 536 -4.12 -16.26 2.53
CA THR A 536 -4.44 -17.64 2.92
C THR A 536 -5.10 -17.62 4.30
N LEU A 537 -6.07 -18.51 4.51
CA LEU A 537 -6.70 -18.69 5.81
C LEU A 537 -5.81 -19.48 6.80
N THR A 538 -4.66 -19.99 6.34
CA THR A 538 -3.76 -20.85 7.13
C THR A 538 -2.44 -20.19 7.54
N SER A 539 -2.17 -18.94 7.13
CA SER A 539 -1.00 -18.18 7.58
C SER A 539 -1.28 -16.68 7.65
N ASN A 540 -0.53 -15.97 8.49
CA ASN A 540 -0.45 -14.52 8.44
C ASN A 540 0.49 -14.09 7.29
N GLY A 541 0.37 -12.84 6.85
CA GLY A 541 1.23 -12.29 5.82
C GLY A 541 1.46 -10.79 5.97
N GLN A 542 2.15 -10.20 5.01
CA GLN A 542 2.38 -8.75 5.02
C GLN A 542 1.05 -8.02 4.81
N GLY A 543 0.66 -7.19 5.76
CA GLY A 543 -0.57 -6.41 5.71
C GLY A 543 -1.84 -7.17 6.08
N TYR A 544 -1.75 -8.41 6.58
CA TYR A 544 -2.90 -9.13 7.11
C TYR A 544 -2.59 -10.16 8.19
N THR A 545 -3.59 -10.40 9.04
CA THR A 545 -3.59 -11.46 10.05
C THR A 545 -4.88 -12.26 9.97
N VAL A 546 -4.77 -13.56 10.23
CA VAL A 546 -5.91 -14.48 10.26
C VAL A 546 -6.05 -15.07 11.66
N GLU A 547 -7.27 -15.03 12.18
CA GLU A 547 -7.63 -15.66 13.45
C GLU A 547 -8.99 -16.39 13.33
N PRO A 548 -9.25 -17.41 14.16
CA PRO A 548 -10.57 -18.02 14.24
C PRO A 548 -11.65 -16.97 14.54
N GLY A 549 -12.73 -17.01 13.77
CA GLY A 549 -13.92 -16.19 14.00
C GLY A 549 -15.00 -16.92 14.79
N ASP A 550 -16.11 -16.23 15.04
CA ASP A 550 -17.30 -16.83 15.63
C ASP A 550 -18.06 -17.64 14.58
N ASP A 551 -18.58 -18.81 14.95
CA ASP A 551 -19.44 -19.61 14.08
C ASP A 551 -20.68 -18.81 13.65
N VAL A 552 -21.14 -19.03 12.42
CA VAL A 552 -22.36 -18.37 11.89
C VAL A 552 -23.37 -19.39 11.39
N SER A 553 -24.64 -19.07 11.59
CA SER A 553 -25.78 -19.87 11.12
C SER A 553 -26.43 -19.20 9.92
N LEU A 554 -26.39 -19.83 8.76
CA LEU A 554 -26.94 -19.33 7.49
C LEU A 554 -27.68 -20.46 6.78
N ALA A 555 -28.86 -20.19 6.22
CA ALA A 555 -29.73 -21.22 5.62
C ALA A 555 -30.02 -22.45 6.52
N GLY A 556 -29.94 -22.29 7.85
CA GLY A 556 -30.09 -23.40 8.81
C GLY A 556 -28.87 -24.33 8.89
N MET A 557 -27.73 -23.93 8.33
CA MET A 557 -26.44 -24.60 8.43
C MET A 557 -25.47 -23.78 9.27
N GLU A 558 -24.57 -24.45 9.99
CA GLU A 558 -23.52 -23.82 10.79
C GLU A 558 -22.20 -23.82 10.02
N PHE A 559 -21.53 -22.67 9.97
CA PHE A 559 -20.27 -22.48 9.28
C PHE A 559 -19.18 -22.02 10.25
N LYS A 560 -18.01 -22.63 10.14
CA LYS A 560 -16.80 -22.13 10.80
C LYS A 560 -16.31 -20.90 10.08
N THR A 561 -15.93 -19.87 10.82
CA THR A 561 -15.43 -18.64 10.21
C THR A 561 -14.01 -18.30 10.64
N TYR A 562 -13.39 -17.46 9.83
CA TYR A 562 -12.07 -16.88 10.07
C TYR A 562 -12.16 -15.38 9.88
N ARG A 563 -11.60 -14.62 10.82
CA ARG A 563 -11.43 -13.18 10.71
C ARG A 563 -10.09 -12.88 10.10
N VAL A 564 -10.11 -12.23 8.94
CA VAL A 564 -8.94 -11.67 8.28
C VAL A 564 -8.93 -10.17 8.58
N THR A 565 -7.99 -9.71 9.39
CA THR A 565 -7.73 -8.28 9.56
C THR A 565 -6.70 -7.84 8.55
N TRP A 566 -6.93 -6.74 7.85
CA TRP A 566 -6.07 -6.29 6.75
C TRP A 566 -5.86 -4.78 6.73
N ASN A 567 -4.72 -4.37 6.17
CA ASN A 567 -4.35 -2.99 5.94
C ASN A 567 -3.53 -2.86 4.65
N GLY A 568 -3.83 -1.85 3.85
CA GLY A 568 -3.10 -1.59 2.61
C GLY A 568 -3.55 -0.30 1.96
N VAL A 569 -3.41 -0.26 0.63
CA VAL A 569 -3.79 0.89 -0.19
C VAL A 569 -4.64 0.44 -1.36
N VAL A 570 -5.53 1.31 -1.84
CA VAL A 570 -6.36 1.08 -3.04
C VAL A 570 -6.14 2.20 -4.07
N GLN A 571 -6.67 2.01 -5.28
CA GLN A 571 -6.62 3.01 -6.36
C GLN A 571 -5.20 3.42 -6.76
N GLY A 572 -4.31 2.43 -6.92
CA GLY A 572 -2.92 2.68 -7.28
C GLY A 572 -2.11 3.38 -6.19
N GLY A 573 -2.50 3.27 -4.91
CA GLY A 573 -1.72 3.80 -3.79
C GLY A 573 -2.19 5.14 -3.22
N LEU A 574 -3.37 5.61 -3.59
CA LEU A 574 -3.87 6.93 -3.20
C LEU A 574 -4.70 6.94 -1.92
N ALA A 575 -5.48 5.89 -1.68
CA ALA A 575 -6.33 5.79 -0.49
C ALA A 575 -5.87 4.62 0.38
N GLN A 576 -5.75 4.88 1.68
CA GLN A 576 -5.48 3.87 2.69
C GLN A 576 -6.76 3.10 2.98
N ALA A 577 -6.64 1.78 2.98
CA ALA A 577 -7.74 0.88 3.25
C ALA A 577 -7.40 0.03 4.46
N ASN A 578 -8.30 0.01 5.43
CA ASN A 578 -8.17 -0.76 6.66
C ASN A 578 -9.48 -1.48 6.95
N GLY A 579 -9.42 -2.74 7.34
CA GLY A 579 -10.65 -3.45 7.65
C GLY A 579 -10.45 -4.84 8.23
N GLY A 580 -11.57 -5.50 8.40
CA GLY A 580 -11.68 -6.89 8.79
C GLY A 580 -12.75 -7.57 7.94
N THR A 581 -12.45 -8.79 7.51
CA THR A 581 -13.33 -9.60 6.69
C THR A 581 -13.51 -10.97 7.33
N ILE A 582 -14.74 -11.39 7.52
CA ILE A 582 -15.10 -12.70 8.06
C ILE A 582 -15.41 -13.62 6.88
N VAL A 583 -14.71 -14.74 6.80
CA VAL A 583 -14.85 -15.74 5.73
C VAL A 583 -15.29 -17.07 6.33
N ALA A 584 -16.26 -17.71 5.68
CA ALA A 584 -16.53 -19.13 5.86
C ALA A 584 -15.92 -19.88 4.66
N PRO A 585 -14.96 -20.81 4.85
CA PRO A 585 -14.29 -21.47 3.73
C PRO A 585 -15.23 -22.18 2.75
N GLU A 586 -16.36 -22.67 3.25
CA GLU A 586 -17.37 -23.38 2.48
C GLU A 586 -18.24 -22.46 1.62
N LEU A 587 -18.23 -21.15 1.88
CA LEU A 587 -18.99 -20.16 1.10
C LEU A 587 -18.09 -19.44 0.10
N PRO A 588 -18.58 -19.14 -1.12
CA PRO A 588 -17.79 -18.47 -2.15
C PRO A 588 -17.66 -16.96 -1.95
N PHE A 589 -18.13 -16.44 -0.81
CA PHE A 589 -18.08 -15.02 -0.49
C PHE A 589 -17.88 -14.78 1.02
N PRO A 590 -17.36 -13.60 1.41
CA PRO A 590 -17.31 -13.18 2.79
C PRO A 590 -18.68 -13.13 3.45
N VAL A 591 -18.70 -13.51 4.72
CA VAL A 591 -19.86 -13.41 5.61
C VAL A 591 -20.02 -11.99 6.12
N GLU A 592 -18.92 -11.29 6.37
CA GLU A 592 -18.96 -9.91 6.89
C GLU A 592 -17.74 -9.16 6.39
N VAL A 593 -17.91 -7.90 5.98
CA VAL A 593 -16.84 -6.97 5.67
C VAL A 593 -17.07 -5.72 6.51
N THR A 594 -16.04 -5.31 7.23
CA THR A 594 -15.98 -4.01 7.93
C THR A 594 -14.74 -3.29 7.43
N ALA A 595 -14.89 -2.08 6.91
CA ALA A 595 -13.75 -1.37 6.33
C ALA A 595 -13.88 0.15 6.38
N SER A 596 -12.73 0.80 6.34
CA SER A 596 -12.58 2.24 6.16
C SER A 596 -11.62 2.51 5.03
N LEU A 597 -12.02 3.39 4.11
CA LEU A 597 -11.19 3.91 3.03
C LEU A 597 -10.99 5.40 3.27
N THR A 598 -9.74 5.82 3.31
CA THR A 598 -9.37 7.15 3.76
C THR A 598 -8.23 7.71 2.91
N MET A 599 -8.19 9.03 2.74
CA MET A 599 -7.10 9.71 2.05
C MET A 599 -6.70 10.92 2.89
N PRO A 600 -5.39 11.16 3.15
CA PRO A 600 -4.94 12.37 3.83
C PRO A 600 -5.43 13.63 3.09
N GLY A 601 -6.18 14.50 3.78
CA GLY A 601 -6.77 15.70 3.18
C GLY A 601 -7.94 15.43 2.21
N GLY A 602 -8.36 14.17 2.03
CA GLY A 602 -9.49 13.76 1.20
C GLY A 602 -10.71 13.33 2.01
N GLY A 603 -11.74 12.86 1.30
CA GLY A 603 -12.91 12.25 1.94
C GLY A 603 -12.58 10.86 2.51
N ALA A 604 -13.39 10.41 3.45
CA ALA A 604 -13.36 9.05 3.95
C ALA A 604 -14.73 8.40 3.87
N ILE A 605 -14.72 7.08 3.72
CA ILE A 605 -15.91 6.26 3.75
C ILE A 605 -15.66 5.02 4.60
N TYR A 606 -16.55 4.81 5.57
CA TYR A 606 -16.71 3.54 6.24
C TYR A 606 -17.77 2.72 5.52
N VAL A 607 -17.52 1.42 5.37
CA VAL A 607 -18.49 0.46 4.88
C VAL A 607 -18.54 -0.75 5.82
N HIS A 608 -19.75 -1.24 6.04
CA HIS A 608 -20.01 -2.50 6.69
C HIS A 608 -21.09 -3.24 5.91
N ALA A 609 -20.87 -4.53 5.67
CA ALA A 609 -21.81 -5.40 5.01
C ALA A 609 -21.75 -6.77 5.65
N LYS A 610 -22.89 -7.27 6.11
CA LYS A 610 -23.04 -8.58 6.74
C LYS A 610 -24.04 -9.40 5.97
N LEU A 611 -23.65 -10.59 5.54
CA LEU A 611 -24.55 -11.60 5.02
C LEU A 611 -25.44 -12.11 6.17
N ILE A 612 -26.74 -11.93 6.02
CA ILE A 612 -27.74 -12.33 7.03
C ILE A 612 -28.65 -13.46 6.56
N ASP A 613 -28.69 -13.74 5.25
CA ASP A 613 -29.45 -14.85 4.69
C ASP A 613 -28.87 -15.30 3.35
N ILE A 614 -29.02 -16.58 3.03
CA ILE A 614 -28.60 -17.21 1.77
C ILE A 614 -29.63 -18.25 1.35
N LYS A 615 -30.00 -18.24 0.08
CA LYS A 615 -30.84 -19.27 -0.53
C LYS A 615 -29.99 -20.21 -1.38
N LEU A 616 -29.97 -21.47 -0.99
CA LEU A 616 -29.27 -22.55 -1.67
C LEU A 616 -30.27 -23.50 -2.34
N GLU A 617 -29.95 -23.97 -3.54
CA GLU A 617 -30.68 -25.00 -4.26
C GLU A 617 -29.74 -26.19 -4.53
N GLU A 618 -30.17 -27.42 -4.23
CA GLU A 618 -29.37 -28.62 -4.51
C GLU A 618 -29.05 -28.72 -6.00
N ALA A 619 -27.79 -28.92 -6.35
CA ALA A 619 -27.37 -29.17 -7.72
C ALA A 619 -27.80 -30.59 -8.13
N SER A 620 -28.62 -30.68 -9.17
CA SER A 620 -29.22 -31.93 -9.66
C SER A 620 -28.30 -32.79 -10.51
#